data_AF-A0A7C5D5R6-F1
#
_entry.id   AF-A0A7C5D5R6-F1
#
_cell.length_a   1.000
_cell.length_b   1.000
_cell.length_c   1.000
_cell.angle_alpha   90.00
_cell.angle_beta   90.00
_cell.angle_gamma   90.00
#
_symmetry.space_group_name_H-M   'P 1'
#
loop_
_entity.id
_entity.type
_entity.pdbx_description
1 polymer ?
#
loop_
_entity_poly.entity_id
_entity_poly.type
_entity_poly.pdbx_seq_one_letter_code
_entity_poly.pdbx_strand_id
1 'polypeptide(L)'
;MYGECGRQLGRVEVMNEAYVKLPRGTFFMGTDDENARDREKPRHAVTIDYDIAMAKYLVTVEEYMLYAQATAALVPEERHEHLGFDVPVRRVKWT
;
A
#
# COMPACT_ATOMS: atom_id res chain seq x y z
N MET A 1 -25.57 14.42 23.97
CA MET A 1 -24.35 13.98 24.67
C MET A 1 -23.70 12.87 23.86
N TYR A 2 -23.10 13.20 22.71
CA TYR A 2 -22.26 12.26 21.97
C TYR A 2 -20.83 12.57 22.38
N GLY A 3 -20.29 11.73 23.26
CA GLY A 3 -18.89 11.80 23.66
C GLY A 3 -18.02 11.32 22.52
N GLU A 4 -17.18 12.20 22.01
CA GLU A 4 -16.07 11.83 21.14
C GLU A 4 -15.10 10.95 21.97
N CYS A 5 -15.16 9.64 21.75
CA CYS A 5 -14.12 8.73 22.21
C CYS A 5 -12.92 8.89 21.27
N GLY A 6 -12.12 9.93 21.53
CA GLY A 6 -10.90 10.22 20.80
C GLY A 6 -9.87 9.10 20.97
N ARG A 7 -9.85 8.16 20.03
CA ARG A 7 -8.66 7.34 19.76
C ARG A 7 -7.76 8.12 18.82
N GLN A 8 -6.74 8.76 19.39
CA GLN A 8 -5.67 9.37 18.61
C GLN A 8 -4.78 8.25 18.01
N LEU A 9 -5.24 7.67 16.90
CA LEU A 9 -4.38 6.92 15.99
C LEU A 9 -3.53 7.95 15.26
N GLY A 10 -2.20 7.76 15.26
CA GLY A 10 -1.22 8.73 14.76
C GLY A 10 -1.65 9.38 13.45
N ARG A 11 -1.59 10.72 13.41
CA ARG A 11 -1.96 11.51 12.23
C ARG A 11 -1.07 11.10 11.07
N VAL A 12 -1.62 10.39 10.09
CA VAL A 12 -0.96 10.19 8.80
C VAL A 12 -0.81 11.57 8.15
N GLU A 13 0.41 11.97 7.86
CA GLU A 13 0.69 13.28 7.28
C GLU A 13 0.68 13.18 5.76
N VAL A 14 -0.14 13.99 5.08
CA VAL A 14 -0.14 14.05 3.62
C VAL A 14 1.11 14.79 3.18
N MET A 15 2.00 14.12 2.41
CA MET A 15 3.22 14.74 1.89
C MET A 15 2.93 15.52 0.60
N ASN A 16 2.23 14.87 -0.33
CA ASN A 16 1.75 15.46 -1.59
C ASN A 16 0.51 14.70 -2.08
N GLU A 17 0.10 14.91 -3.33
CA GLU A 17 -1.08 14.23 -3.90
C GLU A 17 -0.93 12.71 -3.98
N ALA A 18 0.28 12.20 -4.25
CA ALA A 18 0.56 10.77 -4.45
C ALA A 18 1.07 10.02 -3.21
N TYR A 19 1.66 10.70 -2.23
CA TYR A 19 2.34 10.07 -1.08
C TYR A 19 1.82 10.55 0.28
N VAL A 20 1.88 9.65 1.26
CA VAL A 20 1.65 9.91 2.68
C VAL A 20 2.87 9.51 3.49
N LYS A 21 3.11 10.24 4.58
CA LYS A 21 4.08 9.89 5.60
C LYS A 21 3.37 9.12 6.70
N LEU A 22 3.80 7.88 6.88
CA LEU A 22 3.46 7.04 8.01
C LEU A 22 4.52 7.28 9.11
N PRO A 23 4.11 7.72 10.31
CA PRO A 23 5.05 7.93 11.39
C PRO A 23 5.63 6.59 11.85
N ARG A 24 6.86 6.62 12.37
CA ARG A 24 7.41 5.50 13.14
C ARG A 24 6.45 5.11 14.26
N GLY A 25 6.47 3.84 14.63
CA GLY A 25 5.66 3.36 15.75
C GLY A 25 5.43 1.87 15.73
N THR A 26 4.55 1.45 16.63
CA THR A 26 4.18 0.04 16.80
C THR A 26 2.72 -0.14 16.43
N PHE A 27 2.43 -1.16 15.63
CA PHE A 27 1.08 -1.59 15.31
C PHE A 27 0.97 -3.11 15.48
N PHE A 28 -0.26 -3.62 15.59
CA PHE A 28 -0.49 -5.06 15.64
C PHE A 28 -0.78 -5.58 14.24
N MET A 29 -0.01 -6.56 13.78
CA MET A 29 -0.20 -7.27 12.52
C MET A 29 -0.80 -8.65 12.76
N GLY A 30 -1.66 -9.09 11.85
CA GLY A 30 -2.42 -10.33 11.99
C GLY A 30 -3.70 -10.15 12.82
N THR A 31 -4.42 -11.24 13.04
CA THR A 31 -5.64 -11.27 13.86
C THR A 31 -5.68 -12.55 14.68
N ASP A 32 -6.42 -12.54 15.79
CA ASP A 32 -6.71 -13.73 16.60
C ASP A 32 -8.14 -14.25 16.36
N ASP A 33 -8.87 -13.67 15.40
CA ASP A 33 -10.25 -14.04 15.11
C ASP A 33 -10.38 -15.52 14.76
N GLU A 34 -11.41 -16.19 15.30
CA GLU A 34 -11.62 -17.62 15.11
C GLU A 34 -11.70 -17.99 13.62
N ASN A 35 -12.35 -17.15 12.81
CA ASN A 35 -12.55 -17.35 11.36
C ASN A 35 -11.31 -17.03 10.50
N ALA A 36 -10.23 -16.50 11.07
CA ALA A 36 -9.03 -16.18 10.31
C ALA A 36 -8.21 -17.43 9.98
N ARG A 37 -7.53 -17.39 8.82
CA ARG A 37 -6.64 -18.47 8.39
C ARG A 37 -5.46 -18.57 9.35
N ASP A 38 -4.93 -19.78 9.56
CA ASP A 38 -3.81 -19.99 10.48
C ASP A 38 -2.58 -19.14 10.17
N ARG A 39 -2.32 -18.86 8.89
CA ARG A 39 -1.22 -17.99 8.44
C ARG A 39 -1.40 -16.50 8.75
N GLU A 40 -2.58 -16.08 9.19
CA GLU A 40 -2.89 -14.69 9.58
C GLU A 40 -2.82 -14.51 11.12
N LYS A 41 -2.63 -15.62 11.85
CA LYS A 41 -2.46 -15.71 13.30
C LYS A 41 -0.97 -15.92 13.65
N PRO A 42 -0.55 -15.62 14.89
CA PRO A 42 -1.28 -14.81 15.87
C PRO A 42 -1.13 -13.32 15.56
N ARG A 43 -1.99 -12.53 16.17
CA ARG A 43 -1.77 -11.09 16.25
C ARG A 43 -0.51 -10.80 17.06
N HIS A 44 0.42 -10.04 16.49
CA HIS A 44 1.69 -9.69 17.14
C HIS A 44 2.08 -8.24 16.87
N ALA A 45 2.86 -7.66 17.79
CA ALA A 45 3.33 -6.28 17.67
C ALA A 45 4.49 -6.19 16.66
N VAL A 46 4.39 -5.26 15.72
CA VAL A 46 5.43 -4.91 14.74
C VAL A 46 5.82 -3.46 14.99
N THR A 47 7.13 -3.24 15.20
CA THR A 47 7.69 -1.90 15.41
C THR A 47 8.51 -1.49 14.20
N ILE A 48 8.25 -0.30 13.69
CA ILE A 48 9.03 0.35 12.64
C ILE A 48 9.61 1.63 13.24
N ASP A 49 10.94 1.70 13.34
CA ASP A 49 11.66 2.75 14.09
C ASP A 49 11.88 4.06 13.33
N TYR A 50 11.40 4.13 12.09
CA TYR A 50 11.56 5.26 11.19
C TYR A 50 10.25 5.59 10.46
N ASP A 51 10.16 6.83 10.00
CA ASP A 51 9.01 7.30 9.23
C ASP A 51 9.11 6.76 7.79
N ILE A 52 7.97 6.37 7.21
CA ILE A 52 7.90 5.80 5.86
C ILE A 52 7.09 6.72 4.95
N ALA A 53 7.63 7.03 3.77
CA ALA A 53 6.83 7.58 2.68
C ALA A 53 6.18 6.42 1.91
N MET A 54 4.86 6.38 1.88
CA MET A 54 4.08 5.34 1.20
C MET A 54 3.21 5.95 0.11
N ALA A 55 3.17 5.33 -1.06
CA ALA A 55 2.24 5.72 -2.11
C ALA A 55 0.80 5.50 -1.63
N LYS A 56 -0.08 6.48 -1.85
CA LYS A 56 -1.50 6.39 -1.48
C LYS A 56 -2.27 5.42 -2.36
N TYR A 57 -1.84 5.29 -3.60
CA TYR A 57 -2.47 4.50 -4.64
C TYR A 57 -1.50 3.44 -5.13
N LEU A 58 -2.05 2.36 -5.68
CA LEU A 58 -1.26 1.38 -6.40
C LEU A 58 -0.69 2.02 -7.67
N VAL A 59 0.50 1.57 -8.08
CA VAL A 59 1.14 2.02 -9.31
C VAL A 59 0.21 1.79 -10.50
N THR A 60 0.01 2.80 -11.33
CA THR A 60 -0.89 2.71 -12.48
C THR A 60 -0.23 2.06 -13.69
N VAL A 61 -1.04 1.65 -14.66
CA VAL A 61 -0.54 1.17 -15.96
C VAL A 61 0.31 2.24 -16.64
N GLU A 62 -0.13 3.50 -16.65
CA GLU A 62 0.64 4.60 -17.26
C GLU A 62 2.00 4.79 -16.61
N GLU A 63 2.05 4.85 -15.28
CA GLU A 63 3.30 5.00 -14.52
C GLU A 63 4.27 3.86 -14.80
N TYR A 64 3.78 2.62 -14.82
CA TYR A 64 4.62 1.46 -15.12
C TYR A 64 5.10 1.44 -16.57
N MET A 65 4.26 1.84 -17.53
CA MET A 65 4.63 1.92 -18.95
C MET A 65 5.71 2.97 -19.19
N LEU A 66 5.64 4.13 -18.53
CA LEU A 66 6.68 5.16 -18.59
C LEU A 66 8.00 4.64 -18.02
N TYR A 67 7.96 3.95 -16.87
CA TYR A 67 9.11 3.27 -16.30
C TYR A 67 9.71 2.25 -17.29
N ALA A 68 8.89 1.36 -17.84
CA ALA A 68 9.35 0.31 -18.74
C ALA A 68 9.97 0.85 -20.04
N GLN A 69 9.41 1.93 -20.59
CA GLN A 69 10.00 2.63 -21.74
C GLN A 69 11.37 3.25 -21.40
N ALA A 70 11.51 3.84 -20.22
CA ALA A 70 12.75 4.49 -19.79
C ALA A 70 13.85 3.49 -19.43
N THR A 71 13.50 2.31 -18.90
CA THR A 71 14.48 1.33 -18.41
C THR A 71 14.60 0.08 -19.27
N ALA A 72 13.86 0.00 -20.38
CA ALA A 72 13.70 -1.21 -21.20
C ALA A 72 13.23 -2.44 -20.39
N ALA A 73 12.41 -2.22 -19.36
CA ALA A 73 11.82 -3.32 -18.59
C ALA A 73 10.77 -4.07 -19.41
N LEU A 74 10.55 -5.34 -19.07
CA LEU A 74 9.53 -6.16 -19.72
C LEU A 74 8.13 -5.63 -19.40
N VAL A 75 7.38 -5.26 -20.44
CA VAL A 75 5.95 -4.94 -20.31
C VAL A 75 5.16 -6.25 -20.25
N PRO A 76 4.29 -6.45 -19.25
CA PRO A 76 3.42 -7.62 -19.19
C PRO A 76 2.59 -7.75 -20.48
N GLU A 77 2.54 -8.96 -21.06
CA GLU A 77 1.90 -9.23 -22.37
C GLU A 77 0.38 -8.97 -22.42
N GLU A 78 -0.27 -8.72 -21.27
CA GLU A 78 -1.69 -8.38 -21.30
C GLU A 78 -1.85 -6.93 -21.79
N ARG A 79 -1.97 -6.79 -23.13
CA ARG A 79 -2.23 -5.52 -23.82
C ARG A 79 -3.34 -4.79 -23.08
N HIS A 80 -2.96 -3.69 -22.41
CA HIS A 80 -3.80 -2.83 -21.59
C HIS A 80 -4.92 -2.10 -22.36
N GLU A 81 -5.26 -2.58 -23.55
CA GLU A 81 -6.13 -1.96 -24.55
C GLU A 81 -7.57 -1.78 -24.07
N HIS A 82 -7.97 -2.46 -22.99
CA HIS A 82 -9.32 -2.40 -22.43
C HIS A 82 -9.36 -2.02 -20.94
N LEU A 83 -8.20 -1.74 -20.31
CA LEU A 83 -8.13 -1.52 -18.87
C LEU A 83 -8.23 -0.05 -18.47
N GLY A 84 -7.83 0.87 -19.35
CA GLY A 84 -7.61 2.27 -19.02
C GLY A 84 -6.17 2.54 -18.54
N PHE A 85 -5.78 3.82 -18.53
CA PHE A 85 -4.43 4.25 -18.12
C PHE A 85 -4.32 4.46 -16.59
N ASP A 86 -5.39 4.96 -15.98
CA ASP A 86 -5.50 5.25 -14.53
C ASP A 86 -6.09 4.05 -13.75
N VAL A 87 -5.51 2.88 -13.94
CA VAL A 87 -5.87 1.66 -13.19
C VAL A 87 -4.61 0.98 -12.68
N PRO A 88 -4.68 0.23 -11.56
CA PRO A 88 -3.52 -0.46 -11.02
C PRO A 88 -2.89 -1.43 -12.03
N VAL A 89 -1.57 -1.34 -12.18
CA VAL A 89 -0.81 -2.34 -12.93
C VAL A 89 -0.92 -3.69 -12.23
N ARG A 90 -1.03 -4.75 -13.03
CA ARG A 90 -1.23 -6.13 -12.56
C ARG A 90 -0.37 -7.09 -13.36
N ARG A 91 -0.20 -8.31 -12.85
CA ARG A 91 0.62 -9.37 -13.47
C ARG A 91 2.09 -8.99 -13.66
N VAL A 92 2.60 -8.12 -12.80
CA VAL A 92 4.03 -7.89 -12.63
C VAL A 92 4.64 -8.99 -11.78
N LYS A 93 5.93 -9.26 -11.99
CA LYS A 93 6.72 -10.19 -11.16
C LYS A 93 7.46 -9.41 -10.07
N TRP A 94 7.85 -10.11 -9.01
CA TRP A 94 8.56 -9.52 -7.87
C TRP A 94 10.09 -9.36 -8.10
N THR A 95 10.61 -9.98 -9.15
CA THR A 95 12.03 -10.09 -9.51
C THR A 95 12.57 -8.87 -10.22
#